data_AF-A0A8B6G0Y2-F1
#
_entry.id   AF-A0A8B6G0Y2-F1
#
_cell.length_a   1.000
_cell.length_b   1.000
_cell.length_c   1.000
_cell.angle_alpha   90.00
_cell.angle_beta   90.00
_cell.angle_gamma   90.00
#
_symmetry.space_group_name_H-M   'P 1'
#
loop_
_entity.id
_entity.type
_entity.pdbx_description
1 polymer ?
#
loop_
_entity_poly.entity_id
_entity_poly.type
_entity_poly.pdbx_seq_one_letter_code
_entity_poly.pdbx_strand_id
1 'polypeptide(L)'
;MVLFIFLDGTRYWKHNAKESNEKKYSNWNPPHSQSNAIDIELTSYILMNYAMNNDVENGLPVLRWLTSQRNPNGGFASTQDTIIALQALAEFAGEIYSNDFNMEITIKSLKGEKFEDKHIITRDNALVLKVFEVPTGVEELTVFAKGKGVSLAEVAVYFYTADDIKTSAFDINTTISEETTKGLRLQVCGRWRQEGETGMSIMEIGIPSGMTPDYESLDFTLAPEYKRKEELFRKLVLYFDKFDAQEQCVSLNIVRTDRVAELQPSPVRIYDYYEPSKFYLRK
;
A
#
# COMPACT_ATOMS: atom_id res chain seq x y z
N MET A 1 -13.70 18.87 -0.42
CA MET A 1 -14.86 18.67 0.48
C MET A 1 -14.68 17.35 1.18
N VAL A 2 -14.77 17.29 2.50
CA VAL A 2 -14.66 16.03 3.26
C VAL A 2 -16.05 15.44 3.45
N LEU A 3 -16.19 14.14 3.20
CA LEU A 3 -17.42 13.39 3.43
C LEU A 3 -17.27 12.51 4.68
N PHE A 4 -18.30 12.50 5.52
CA PHE A 4 -18.45 11.55 6.61
C PHE A 4 -19.19 10.31 6.10
N ILE A 5 -18.65 9.12 6.37
CA ILE A 5 -19.22 7.85 5.92
C ILE A 5 -19.46 6.94 7.13
N PHE A 6 -20.65 6.32 7.15
CA PHE A 6 -21.02 5.26 8.07
C PHE A 6 -21.40 4.01 7.27
N LEU A 7 -20.61 2.95 7.39
CA LEU A 7 -20.80 1.70 6.65
C LEU A 7 -20.41 0.51 7.54
N ASP A 8 -21.26 -0.52 7.58
CA ASP A 8 -21.02 -1.78 8.32
C ASP A 8 -20.60 -1.59 9.79
N GLY A 9 -21.17 -0.58 10.46
CA GLY A 9 -20.86 -0.26 11.85
C GLY A 9 -19.51 0.42 12.07
N THR A 10 -18.84 0.85 11.00
CA THR A 10 -17.60 1.62 11.00
C THR A 10 -17.85 3.08 10.60
N ARG A 11 -16.97 3.99 11.04
CA ARG A 11 -17.04 5.43 10.75
C ARG A 11 -15.71 5.93 10.22
N TYR A 12 -15.73 6.69 9.13
CA TYR A 12 -14.51 7.27 8.56
C TYR A 12 -14.80 8.53 7.72
N TRP A 13 -13.72 9.26 7.41
CA TRP A 13 -13.78 10.48 6.63
C TRP A 13 -13.02 10.31 5.33
N LYS A 14 -13.65 10.78 4.26
CA LYS A 14 -13.14 10.65 2.91
C LYS A 14 -12.95 12.02 2.28
N HIS A 15 -11.77 12.25 1.72
CA HIS A 15 -11.49 13.40 0.88
C HIS A 15 -12.17 13.21 -0.49
N ASN A 16 -13.05 14.14 -0.91
CA ASN A 16 -13.59 14.14 -2.28
C ASN A 16 -12.49 14.49 -3.31
N ALA A 17 -11.64 13.52 -3.62
CA ALA A 17 -11.01 13.43 -4.93
C ALA A 17 -11.90 12.54 -5.81
N LYS A 18 -12.05 12.89 -7.10
CA LYS A 18 -12.69 11.97 -8.07
C LYS A 18 -11.93 10.64 -7.99
N GLU A 19 -12.61 9.57 -7.58
CA GLU A 19 -11.98 8.25 -7.56
C GLU A 19 -11.44 7.95 -8.96
N SER A 20 -10.18 7.52 -9.03
CA SER A 20 -9.69 6.85 -10.22
C SER A 20 -10.62 5.69 -10.48
N ASN A 21 -11.27 5.65 -11.66
CA ASN A 21 -12.19 4.59 -12.04
C ASN A 21 -11.53 3.23 -11.80
N GLU A 22 -11.84 2.58 -10.67
CA GLU A 22 -11.45 1.20 -10.43
C GLU A 22 -12.06 0.36 -11.55
N LYS A 23 -11.29 -0.55 -12.13
CA LYS A 23 -11.83 -1.42 -13.18
C LYS A 23 -12.91 -2.27 -12.53
N LYS A 24 -14.16 -2.05 -12.93
CA LYS A 24 -15.26 -2.94 -12.57
C LYS A 24 -15.08 -4.23 -13.36
N TYR A 25 -14.57 -5.26 -12.70
CA TYR A 25 -14.57 -6.62 -13.22
C TYR A 25 -16.02 -7.14 -13.24
N SER A 26 -16.39 -7.84 -14.29
CA SER A 26 -17.79 -8.26 -14.49
C SER A 26 -18.31 -9.23 -13.41
N ASN A 27 -17.43 -10.09 -12.87
CA ASN A 27 -17.81 -11.22 -12.03
C ASN A 27 -16.95 -11.40 -10.77
N TRP A 28 -16.10 -10.43 -10.42
CA TRP A 28 -15.18 -10.55 -9.27
C TRP A 28 -14.86 -9.18 -8.71
N ASN A 29 -15.01 -8.97 -7.41
CA ASN A 29 -14.49 -7.77 -6.75
C ASN A 29 -13.30 -8.16 -5.88
N PRO A 30 -12.23 -7.35 -5.83
CA PRO A 30 -11.17 -7.59 -4.87
C PRO A 30 -11.76 -7.60 -3.45
N PRO A 31 -11.37 -8.57 -2.60
CA PRO A 31 -11.99 -8.76 -1.29
C PRO A 31 -11.80 -7.57 -0.35
N HIS A 32 -10.75 -6.77 -0.56
CA HIS A 32 -10.50 -5.53 0.15
C HIS A 32 -9.70 -4.57 -0.73
N SER A 33 -10.10 -3.28 -0.75
CA SER A 33 -9.30 -2.19 -1.33
C SER A 33 -8.95 -1.26 -0.18
N GLN A 34 -7.67 -1.18 0.16
CA GLN A 34 -7.17 -0.25 1.17
C GLN A 34 -7.49 1.18 0.72
N SER A 35 -7.97 1.99 1.65
CA SER A 35 -8.29 3.40 1.45
C SER A 35 -7.03 4.22 1.15
N ASN A 36 -7.22 5.43 0.63
CA ASN A 36 -6.10 6.31 0.29
C ASN A 36 -5.44 6.85 1.57
N ALA A 37 -4.14 7.15 1.49
CA ALA A 37 -3.37 7.62 2.64
C ALA A 37 -3.98 8.87 3.32
N ILE A 38 -4.53 9.80 2.52
CA ILE A 38 -5.18 11.01 3.03
C ILE A 38 -6.39 10.70 3.90
N ASP A 39 -7.21 9.71 3.50
CA ASP A 39 -8.41 9.31 4.23
C ASP A 39 -8.04 8.65 5.57
N ILE A 40 -6.97 7.85 5.56
CA ILE A 40 -6.39 7.22 6.75
C ILE A 40 -5.86 8.28 7.70
N GLU A 41 -5.05 9.22 7.22
CA GLU A 41 -4.48 10.31 8.02
C GLU A 41 -5.59 11.18 8.64
N LEU A 42 -6.54 11.63 7.83
CA LEU A 42 -7.66 12.46 8.29
C LEU A 42 -8.48 11.76 9.36
N THR A 43 -8.83 10.50 9.13
CA THR A 43 -9.61 9.70 10.08
C THR A 43 -8.82 9.43 11.37
N SER A 44 -7.49 9.32 11.29
CA SER A 44 -6.60 9.15 12.45
C SER A 44 -6.59 10.37 13.36
N TYR A 45 -6.49 11.58 12.81
CA TYR A 45 -6.63 12.81 13.61
C TYR A 45 -7.97 12.89 14.35
N ILE A 46 -9.04 12.41 13.71
CA ILE A 46 -10.37 12.40 14.32
C ILE A 46 -10.46 11.37 15.45
N LEU A 47 -9.87 10.18 15.28
CA LEU A 47 -9.76 9.20 16.37
C LEU A 47 -8.98 9.78 17.56
N MET A 48 -7.88 10.50 17.30
CA MET A 48 -7.09 11.16 18.32
C MET A 48 -7.93 12.21 19.08
N ASN A 49 -8.74 13.00 18.37
CA ASN A 49 -9.68 13.92 19.01
C ASN A 49 -10.73 13.20 19.87
N TYR A 50 -11.24 12.04 19.46
CA TYR A 50 -12.13 11.25 20.32
C TYR A 50 -11.42 10.74 21.58
N ALA A 51 -10.16 10.29 21.46
CA ALA A 51 -9.34 9.90 22.60
C ALA A 51 -9.16 11.06 23.59
N MET A 52 -8.79 12.25 23.11
CA MET A 52 -8.60 13.45 23.94
C MET A 52 -9.87 13.87 24.72
N ASN A 53 -11.05 13.55 24.19
CA ASN A 53 -12.33 13.88 24.81
C ASN A 53 -12.95 12.70 25.60
N ASN A 54 -12.24 11.57 25.72
CA ASN A 54 -12.73 10.33 26.34
C ASN A 54 -14.03 9.81 25.72
N ASP A 55 -14.28 10.10 24.44
CA ASP A 55 -15.48 9.69 23.72
C ASP A 55 -15.28 8.32 23.07
N VAL A 56 -15.26 7.30 23.93
CA VAL A 56 -15.03 5.90 23.53
C VAL A 56 -16.15 5.39 22.62
N GLU A 57 -17.39 5.79 22.88
CA GLU A 57 -18.56 5.32 22.12
C GLU A 57 -18.47 5.70 20.65
N ASN A 58 -18.11 6.95 20.35
CA ASN A 58 -17.97 7.41 18.97
C ASN A 58 -16.62 7.05 18.35
N GLY A 59 -15.57 6.86 19.15
CA GLY A 59 -14.25 6.46 18.67
C GLY A 59 -14.14 4.98 18.27
N LEU A 60 -14.89 4.07 18.92
CA LEU A 60 -14.83 2.63 18.61
C LEU A 60 -15.14 2.28 17.14
N PRO A 61 -16.19 2.84 16.50
CA PRO A 61 -16.42 2.65 15.06
C PRO A 61 -15.27 3.16 14.17
N VAL A 62 -14.56 4.21 14.60
CA VAL A 62 -13.43 4.79 13.88
C VAL A 62 -12.18 3.93 14.03
N LEU A 63 -11.91 3.46 15.25
CA LEU A 63 -10.87 2.49 15.57
C LEU A 63 -10.99 1.23 14.70
N ARG A 64 -12.21 0.69 14.60
CA ARG A 64 -12.50 -0.50 13.76
C ARG A 64 -12.20 -0.24 12.30
N TRP A 65 -12.58 0.92 11.77
CA TRP A 65 -12.25 1.28 10.40
C TRP A 65 -10.75 1.41 10.20
N LEU A 66 -10.05 2.20 11.02
CA LEU A 66 -8.61 2.39 10.88
C LEU A 66 -7.87 1.07 10.95
N THR A 67 -8.27 0.18 11.87
CA THR A 67 -7.58 -1.10 11.96
C THR A 67 -7.83 -2.00 10.74
N SER A 68 -8.97 -1.87 10.06
CA SER A 68 -9.18 -2.59 8.80
C SER A 68 -8.37 -2.03 7.63
N GLN A 69 -7.79 -0.82 7.76
CA GLN A 69 -6.88 -0.23 6.78
C GLN A 69 -5.42 -0.59 7.01
N ARG A 70 -5.10 -1.24 8.13
CA ARG A 70 -3.75 -1.70 8.44
C ARG A 70 -3.40 -2.89 7.53
N ASN A 71 -2.16 -2.90 7.04
CA ASN A 71 -1.64 -4.01 6.26
C ASN A 71 -1.03 -5.10 7.16
N PRO A 72 -0.85 -6.34 6.65
CA PRO A 72 -0.35 -7.46 7.45
C PRO A 72 1.07 -7.27 8.01
N ASN A 73 1.84 -6.34 7.44
CA ASN A 73 3.19 -6.01 7.88
C ASN A 73 3.21 -4.92 8.96
N GLY A 74 2.05 -4.43 9.41
CA GLY A 74 1.94 -3.44 10.48
C GLY A 74 1.93 -1.98 10.04
N GLY A 75 1.95 -1.70 8.74
CA GLY A 75 1.89 -0.34 8.19
C GLY A 75 0.53 0.01 7.58
N PHE A 76 0.44 1.22 7.03
CA PHE A 76 -0.72 1.71 6.28
C PHE A 76 -0.32 1.96 4.81
N ALA A 77 -0.97 2.89 4.12
CA ALA A 77 -0.78 3.10 2.69
C ALA A 77 0.50 3.88 2.36
N SER A 78 0.96 4.76 3.26
CA SER A 78 2.17 5.57 3.13
C SER A 78 2.98 5.62 4.45
N THR A 79 3.94 6.53 4.56
CA THR A 79 4.73 6.73 5.77
C THR A 79 4.00 7.63 6.77
N GLN A 80 3.40 8.73 6.29
CA GLN A 80 2.77 9.74 7.16
C GLN A 80 1.49 9.20 7.83
N ASP A 81 0.60 8.63 7.03
CA ASP A 81 -0.61 7.98 7.53
C ASP A 81 -0.28 6.84 8.52
N THR A 82 0.80 6.08 8.29
CA THR A 82 1.26 5.06 9.23
C THR A 82 1.62 5.66 10.59
N ILE A 83 2.40 6.74 10.62
CA ILE A 83 2.81 7.39 11.88
C ILE A 83 1.58 7.91 12.63
N ILE A 84 0.73 8.68 11.96
CA ILE A 84 -0.44 9.31 12.57
C ILE A 84 -1.46 8.25 13.00
N ALA A 85 -1.70 7.21 12.19
CA ALA A 85 -2.60 6.13 12.53
C ALA A 85 -2.10 5.32 13.74
N LEU A 86 -0.81 4.95 13.76
CA LEU A 86 -0.25 4.22 14.91
C LEU A 86 -0.31 5.05 16.19
N GLN A 87 -0.07 6.35 16.12
CA GLN A 87 -0.23 7.26 17.25
C GLN A 87 -1.69 7.30 17.72
N ALA A 88 -2.64 7.54 16.82
CA ALA A 88 -4.06 7.61 17.16
C ALA A 88 -4.59 6.28 17.74
N LEU A 89 -4.16 5.15 17.19
CA LEU A 89 -4.47 3.81 17.71
C LEU A 89 -3.90 3.62 19.11
N ALA A 90 -2.66 4.05 19.36
CA ALA A 90 -2.02 3.92 20.67
C ALA A 90 -2.67 4.80 21.73
N GLU A 91 -2.98 6.06 21.40
CA GLU A 91 -3.68 6.99 22.31
C GLU A 91 -5.08 6.46 22.66
N PHE A 92 -5.85 6.06 21.65
CA PHE A 92 -7.18 5.51 21.89
C PHE A 92 -7.15 4.14 22.60
N ALA A 93 -6.11 3.33 22.38
CA ALA A 93 -5.91 2.07 23.09
C ALA A 93 -5.77 2.28 24.61
N GLY A 94 -5.17 3.41 25.03
CA GLY A 94 -5.10 3.80 26.44
C GLY A 94 -6.48 3.96 27.09
N GLU A 95 -7.44 4.52 26.37
CA GLU A 95 -8.81 4.77 26.86
C GLU A 95 -9.67 3.50 26.97
N ILE A 96 -9.39 2.49 26.15
CA ILE A 96 -10.14 1.22 26.15
C ILE A 96 -9.41 0.11 26.91
N TYR A 97 -8.22 0.38 27.43
CA TYR A 97 -7.42 -0.59 28.16
C TYR A 97 -8.10 -1.00 29.47
N SER A 98 -8.10 -2.30 29.77
CA SER A 98 -8.62 -2.82 31.04
C SER A 98 -7.69 -3.87 31.62
N ASN A 99 -7.25 -3.73 32.86
CA ASN A 99 -6.37 -4.73 33.49
C ASN A 99 -7.01 -6.14 33.67
N ASP A 100 -8.30 -6.28 33.41
CA ASP A 100 -9.10 -7.49 33.60
C ASP A 100 -9.42 -8.15 32.23
N PHE A 101 -8.37 -8.54 31.52
CA PHE A 101 -8.47 -9.25 30.24
C PHE A 101 -8.60 -10.76 30.45
N ASN A 102 -9.74 -11.30 30.04
CA ASN A 102 -9.97 -12.73 29.95
C ASN A 102 -10.98 -12.99 28.82
N MET A 103 -10.47 -13.33 27.64
CA MET A 103 -11.27 -13.58 26.45
C MET A 103 -10.94 -14.93 25.85
N GLU A 104 -11.96 -15.62 25.40
CA GLU A 104 -11.87 -16.80 24.57
C GLU A 104 -12.27 -16.40 23.14
N ILE A 105 -11.37 -16.61 22.19
CA ILE A 105 -11.60 -16.43 20.76
C ILE A 105 -11.72 -17.81 20.12
N THR A 106 -12.76 -18.00 19.31
CA THR A 106 -12.94 -19.19 18.48
C THR A 106 -13.09 -18.76 17.03
N ILE A 107 -12.20 -19.23 16.16
CA ILE A 107 -12.22 -18.99 14.73
C ILE A 107 -12.70 -20.28 14.08
N LYS A 108 -13.78 -20.23 13.30
CA LYS A 108 -14.32 -21.42 12.65
C LYS A 108 -14.77 -21.15 11.23
N SER A 109 -14.62 -22.17 10.38
CA SER A 109 -15.20 -22.20 9.04
C SER A 109 -16.66 -22.61 9.12
N LEU A 110 -17.54 -21.80 8.53
CA LEU A 110 -18.97 -22.15 8.39
C LEU A 110 -19.26 -22.86 7.06
N LYS A 111 -18.39 -22.69 6.06
CA LYS A 111 -18.57 -23.20 4.71
C LYS A 111 -17.22 -23.52 4.05
N GLY A 112 -17.18 -24.62 3.31
CA GLY A 112 -15.98 -25.13 2.66
C GLY A 112 -15.24 -26.14 3.54
N GLU A 113 -13.91 -26.10 3.51
CA GLU A 113 -13.04 -26.95 4.31
C GLU A 113 -13.23 -26.69 5.80
N LYS A 114 -13.18 -27.78 6.60
CA LYS A 114 -13.34 -27.68 8.04
C LYS A 114 -12.09 -27.07 8.65
N PHE A 115 -12.27 -25.95 9.34
CA PHE A 115 -11.24 -25.27 10.09
C PHE A 115 -11.87 -24.79 11.40
N GLU A 116 -11.22 -25.07 12.53
CA GLU A 116 -11.62 -24.56 13.82
C GLU A 116 -10.38 -24.41 14.69
N ASP A 117 -10.23 -23.24 15.29
CA ASP A 117 -9.17 -22.95 16.25
C ASP A 117 -9.76 -22.15 17.42
N LYS A 118 -9.31 -22.45 18.64
CA LYS A 118 -9.79 -21.83 19.87
C LYS A 118 -8.62 -21.41 20.74
N HIS A 119 -8.63 -20.15 21.15
CA HIS A 119 -7.55 -19.52 21.90
C HIS A 119 -8.06 -18.71 23.08
N ILE A 120 -7.33 -18.75 24.19
CA ILE A 120 -7.62 -17.95 25.38
C ILE A 120 -6.58 -16.84 25.47
N ILE A 121 -7.06 -15.60 25.50
CA ILE A 121 -6.30 -14.39 25.70
C ILE A 121 -6.47 -13.95 27.15
N THR A 122 -5.36 -13.90 27.86
CA THR A 122 -5.23 -13.44 29.24
C THR A 122 -4.22 -12.30 29.28
N ARG A 123 -4.05 -11.69 30.45
CA ARG A 123 -3.01 -10.68 30.65
C ARG A 123 -1.60 -11.16 30.27
N ASP A 124 -1.28 -12.43 30.52
CA ASP A 124 0.07 -12.96 30.33
C ASP A 124 0.44 -13.14 28.85
N ASN A 125 -0.55 -13.26 27.96
CA ASN A 125 -0.34 -13.47 26.53
C ASN A 125 -0.97 -12.39 25.64
N ALA A 126 -1.53 -11.32 26.21
CA ALA A 126 -2.24 -10.26 25.48
C ALA A 126 -1.38 -9.55 24.42
N LEU A 127 -0.06 -9.49 24.62
CA LEU A 127 0.89 -8.85 23.69
C LEU A 127 1.50 -9.85 22.69
N VAL A 128 1.20 -11.14 22.81
CA VAL A 128 1.77 -12.17 21.95
C VAL A 128 0.91 -12.29 20.69
N LEU A 129 1.46 -11.92 19.55
CA LEU A 129 0.81 -12.12 18.26
C LEU A 129 0.59 -13.62 18.00
N LYS A 130 -0.62 -13.98 17.60
CA LYS A 130 -0.99 -15.33 17.18
C LYS A 130 -1.39 -15.30 15.72
N VAL A 131 -0.77 -16.18 14.93
CA VAL A 131 -0.98 -16.29 13.48
C VAL A 131 -1.53 -17.69 13.20
N PHE A 132 -2.56 -17.76 12.36
CA PHE A 132 -3.23 -18.98 11.97
C PHE A 132 -3.22 -19.09 10.46
N GLU A 133 -2.74 -20.21 9.93
CA GLU A 133 -2.83 -20.51 8.51
C GLU A 133 -4.20 -21.13 8.23
N VAL A 134 -5.04 -20.37 7.52
CA VAL A 134 -6.38 -20.83 7.13
C VAL A 134 -6.24 -21.64 5.83
N PRO A 135 -6.77 -22.87 5.76
CA PRO A 135 -6.73 -23.69 4.54
C PRO A 135 -7.43 -23.02 3.36
N THR A 136 -6.93 -23.25 2.15
CA THR A 136 -7.46 -22.63 0.92
C THR A 136 -8.89 -23.05 0.58
N GLY A 137 -9.38 -24.18 1.11
CA GLY A 137 -10.75 -24.63 0.89
C GLY A 137 -11.80 -23.93 1.77
N VAL A 138 -11.40 -23.05 2.70
CA VAL A 138 -12.33 -22.29 3.54
C VAL A 138 -12.97 -21.17 2.72
N GLU A 139 -14.31 -21.17 2.64
CA GLU A 139 -15.08 -20.16 1.92
C GLU A 139 -15.61 -19.06 2.84
N GLU A 140 -15.86 -19.38 4.11
CA GLU A 140 -16.41 -18.45 5.10
C GLU A 140 -15.76 -18.67 6.46
N LEU A 141 -15.16 -17.60 7.00
CA LEU A 141 -14.53 -17.58 8.31
C LEU A 141 -15.34 -16.74 9.28
N THR A 142 -15.66 -17.27 10.46
CA THR A 142 -16.35 -16.53 11.52
C THR A 142 -15.55 -16.55 12.81
N VAL A 143 -15.42 -15.37 13.41
CA VAL A 143 -14.73 -15.16 14.69
C VAL A 143 -15.75 -14.95 15.79
N PHE A 144 -15.71 -15.80 16.81
CA PHE A 144 -16.51 -15.70 18.02
C PHE A 144 -15.61 -15.27 19.17
N ALA A 145 -16.06 -14.30 19.97
CA ALA A 145 -15.36 -13.87 21.17
C ALA A 145 -16.30 -13.97 22.39
N LYS A 146 -15.79 -14.48 23.50
CA LYS A 146 -16.51 -14.57 24.78
C LYS A 146 -15.60 -14.13 25.92
N GLY A 147 -16.12 -13.34 26.86
CA GLY A 147 -15.36 -12.89 28.03
C GLY A 147 -15.29 -11.37 28.11
N LYS A 148 -14.21 -10.85 28.70
CA LYS A 148 -14.01 -9.43 28.97
C LYS A 148 -12.68 -8.94 28.41
N GLY A 149 -12.73 -7.89 27.60
CA GLY A 149 -11.57 -7.28 26.97
C GLY A 149 -11.86 -6.75 25.57
N VAL A 150 -10.82 -6.26 24.91
CA VAL A 150 -10.80 -5.89 23.49
C VAL A 150 -9.62 -6.60 22.85
N SER A 151 -9.86 -7.32 21.76
CA SER A 151 -8.82 -8.01 20.98
C SER A 151 -8.84 -7.53 19.55
N LEU A 152 -7.67 -7.48 18.93
CA LEU A 152 -7.53 -7.22 17.51
C LEU A 152 -7.35 -8.52 16.73
N ALA A 153 -8.15 -8.69 15.68
CA ALA A 153 -8.06 -9.79 14.74
C ALA A 153 -7.94 -9.23 13.33
N GLU A 154 -6.99 -9.75 12.55
CA GLU A 154 -6.73 -9.35 11.17
C GLU A 154 -6.72 -10.61 10.29
N VAL A 155 -7.31 -10.50 9.09
CA VAL A 155 -7.34 -11.58 8.11
C VAL A 155 -6.66 -11.07 6.84
N ALA A 156 -5.55 -11.72 6.46
CA ALA A 156 -4.79 -11.40 5.27
C ALA A 156 -5.02 -12.47 4.19
N VAL A 157 -5.34 -12.04 2.97
CA VAL A 157 -5.56 -12.93 1.81
C VAL A 157 -4.62 -12.53 0.68
N TYR A 158 -3.84 -13.49 0.19
CA TYR A 158 -2.91 -13.30 -0.92
C TYR A 158 -3.38 -14.11 -2.13
N PHE A 159 -3.45 -13.48 -3.30
CA PHE A 159 -3.87 -14.12 -4.55
C PHE A 159 -3.14 -13.50 -5.74
N TYR A 160 -3.05 -14.26 -6.84
CA TYR A 160 -2.51 -13.76 -8.10
C TYR A 160 -3.64 -13.24 -8.99
N THR A 161 -3.41 -12.13 -9.68
CA THR A 161 -4.30 -11.63 -10.73
C THR A 161 -3.64 -11.71 -12.10
N ALA A 162 -4.44 -11.99 -13.13
CA ALA A 162 -3.98 -11.98 -14.52
C ALA A 162 -3.76 -10.54 -15.03
N ASP A 163 -4.61 -9.60 -14.61
CA ASP A 163 -4.58 -8.20 -14.99
C ASP A 163 -4.46 -7.27 -13.77
N ASP A 164 -4.00 -6.04 -14.02
CA ASP A 164 -3.98 -4.98 -13.01
C ASP A 164 -5.40 -4.52 -12.64
N ILE A 165 -5.67 -4.54 -11.33
CA ILE A 165 -6.96 -4.21 -10.69
C ILE A 165 -7.30 -2.72 -10.78
N LYS A 166 -6.29 -1.85 -10.72
CA LYS A 166 -6.47 -0.39 -10.78
C LYS A 166 -6.05 0.16 -12.14
N THR A 167 -6.76 1.20 -12.59
CA THR A 167 -6.29 2.01 -13.71
C THR A 167 -5.06 2.80 -13.27
N SER A 168 -4.01 2.76 -14.07
CA SER A 168 -2.78 3.45 -13.69
C SER A 168 -2.98 4.96 -13.63
N ALA A 169 -2.51 5.55 -12.53
CA ALA A 169 -2.54 6.98 -12.29
C ALA A 169 -1.46 7.74 -13.09
N PHE A 170 -0.39 7.04 -13.49
CA PHE A 170 0.67 7.54 -14.36
C PHE A 170 0.56 6.94 -15.76
N ASP A 171 1.19 7.57 -16.74
CA ASP A 171 1.54 7.00 -18.03
C ASP A 171 3.06 6.84 -18.05
N ILE A 172 3.56 5.68 -18.50
CA ILE A 172 5.00 5.43 -18.63
C ILE A 172 5.32 4.94 -20.03
N ASN A 173 6.24 5.63 -20.68
CA ASN A 173 6.84 5.16 -21.91
C ASN A 173 8.34 4.90 -21.74
N THR A 174 8.80 3.78 -22.27
CA THR A 174 10.23 3.42 -22.28
C THR A 174 10.66 3.21 -23.72
N THR A 175 11.66 3.96 -24.15
CA THR A 175 12.27 3.84 -25.47
C THR A 175 13.70 3.34 -25.32
N ILE A 176 14.05 2.33 -26.13
CA ILE A 176 15.41 1.81 -26.22
C ILE A 176 15.98 2.26 -27.56
N SER A 177 17.16 2.86 -27.54
CA SER A 177 17.91 3.25 -28.72
C SER A 177 19.36 2.77 -28.61
N GLU A 178 20.08 2.82 -29.73
CA GLU A 178 21.52 2.50 -29.79
C GLU A 178 21.87 1.13 -29.18
N GLU A 179 21.00 0.13 -29.37
CA GLU A 179 21.24 -1.22 -28.86
C GLU A 179 22.37 -1.89 -29.64
N THR A 180 23.42 -2.25 -28.92
CA THR A 180 24.61 -2.90 -29.46
C THR A 180 25.02 -4.10 -28.60
N THR A 181 26.07 -4.80 -29.02
CA THR A 181 26.67 -5.86 -28.19
C THR A 181 27.24 -5.33 -26.87
N LYS A 182 27.58 -4.04 -26.80
CA LYS A 182 28.21 -3.38 -25.64
C LYS A 182 27.21 -2.79 -24.65
N GLY A 183 25.97 -2.55 -25.05
CA GLY A 183 24.99 -1.86 -24.23
C GLY A 183 23.86 -1.26 -25.04
N LEU A 184 23.05 -0.44 -24.39
CA LEU A 184 21.91 0.27 -24.97
C LEU A 184 21.74 1.65 -24.31
N ARG A 185 20.99 2.53 -24.97
CA ARG A 185 20.51 3.77 -24.37
C ARG A 185 19.02 3.60 -24.03
N LEU A 186 18.69 3.83 -22.77
CA LEU A 186 17.32 3.77 -22.26
C LEU A 186 16.83 5.19 -21.99
N GLN A 187 15.63 5.51 -22.46
CA GLN A 187 14.90 6.71 -22.07
C GLN A 187 13.57 6.28 -21.44
N VAL A 188 13.29 6.81 -20.26
CA VAL A 188 12.07 6.55 -19.50
C VAL A 188 11.34 7.87 -19.32
N CYS A 189 10.12 7.92 -19.82
CA CYS A 189 9.25 9.08 -19.75
C CYS A 189 8.03 8.76 -18.88
N GLY A 190 7.64 9.71 -18.04
CA GLY A 190 6.49 9.60 -17.17
C GLY A 190 5.64 10.87 -17.20
N ARG A 191 4.33 10.72 -17.03
CA ARG A 191 3.41 11.83 -16.79
C ARG A 191 2.23 11.42 -15.91
N TRP A 192 1.64 12.41 -15.25
CA TRP A 192 0.43 12.26 -14.47
C TRP A 192 -0.81 12.25 -15.37
N ARG A 193 -1.73 11.31 -15.15
CA ARG A 193 -2.96 11.20 -15.96
C ARG A 193 -4.19 11.82 -15.31
N GLN A 194 -4.13 12.14 -14.03
CA GLN A 194 -5.27 12.73 -13.31
C GLN A 194 -5.24 14.26 -13.41
N GLU A 195 -6.32 14.91 -12.98
CA GLU A 195 -6.37 16.38 -12.90
C GLU A 195 -5.34 16.88 -11.86
N GLY A 196 -4.67 18.00 -12.17
CA GLY A 196 -3.68 18.62 -11.30
C GLY A 196 -2.27 18.03 -11.44
N GLU A 197 -1.55 17.97 -10.32
CA GLU A 197 -0.19 17.48 -10.20
C GLU A 197 -0.09 16.54 -8.99
N THR A 198 0.93 15.69 -8.98
CA THR A 198 1.24 14.80 -7.85
C THR A 198 1.94 15.56 -6.73
N GLY A 199 2.06 14.93 -5.57
CA GLY A 199 3.14 15.28 -4.63
C GLY A 199 4.49 14.74 -5.13
N MET A 200 5.44 14.62 -4.20
CA MET A 200 6.73 13.98 -4.49
C MET A 200 6.49 12.59 -5.10
N SER A 201 7.22 12.27 -6.16
CA SER A 201 7.05 11.02 -6.89
C SER A 201 8.38 10.31 -7.07
N ILE A 202 8.31 8.99 -7.18
CA ILE A 202 9.47 8.12 -7.32
C ILE A 202 9.37 7.36 -8.65
N MET A 203 10.44 7.40 -9.44
CA MET A 203 10.64 6.55 -10.61
C MET A 203 11.72 5.50 -10.29
N GLU A 204 11.36 4.23 -10.41
CA GLU A 204 12.24 3.09 -10.20
C GLU A 204 12.51 2.38 -11.52
N ILE A 205 13.78 2.27 -11.87
CA ILE A 205 14.24 1.61 -13.10
C ILE A 205 14.99 0.35 -12.69
N GLY A 206 14.41 -0.82 -12.99
CA GLY A 206 15.05 -2.11 -12.79
C GLY A 206 16.16 -2.34 -13.82
N ILE A 207 17.29 -2.88 -13.37
CA ILE A 207 18.44 -3.15 -14.23
C ILE A 207 18.52 -4.65 -14.56
N PRO A 208 18.53 -5.01 -15.86
CA PRO A 208 18.66 -6.39 -16.31
C PRO A 208 19.93 -7.07 -15.80
N SER A 209 19.87 -8.40 -15.67
CA SER A 209 21.03 -9.20 -15.27
C SER A 209 22.17 -9.04 -16.27
N GLY A 210 23.42 -8.91 -15.78
CA GLY A 210 24.61 -8.75 -16.62
C GLY A 210 24.73 -7.39 -17.31
N MET A 211 23.97 -6.40 -16.84
CA MET A 211 24.05 -5.02 -17.27
C MET A 211 24.27 -4.09 -16.08
N THR A 212 24.85 -2.92 -16.35
CA THR A 212 25.19 -1.93 -15.34
C THR A 212 24.91 -0.53 -15.88
N PRO A 213 24.22 0.35 -15.13
CA PRO A 213 23.95 1.70 -15.61
C PRO A 213 25.23 2.51 -15.63
N ASP A 214 25.42 3.30 -16.68
CA ASP A 214 26.42 4.37 -16.70
C ASP A 214 25.78 5.62 -16.06
N TYR A 215 26.06 5.81 -14.78
CA TYR A 215 25.49 6.89 -13.99
C TYR A 215 25.98 8.29 -14.39
N GLU A 216 27.10 8.40 -15.11
CA GLU A 216 27.60 9.68 -15.62
C GLU A 216 26.83 10.11 -16.87
N SER A 217 26.26 9.15 -17.60
CA SER A 217 25.43 9.40 -18.80
C SER A 217 23.99 9.82 -18.49
N LEU A 218 23.61 9.93 -17.21
CA LEU A 218 22.27 10.32 -16.79
C LEU A 218 21.93 11.73 -17.27
N ASP A 219 20.86 11.82 -18.04
CA ASP A 219 20.35 13.05 -18.61
C ASP A 219 18.96 13.35 -18.08
N PHE A 220 18.88 14.49 -17.36
CA PHE A 220 17.66 15.01 -16.76
C PHE A 220 17.19 16.31 -17.42
N THR A 221 17.72 16.66 -18.59
CA THR A 221 17.36 17.92 -19.31
C THR A 221 15.87 18.03 -19.59
N LEU A 222 15.19 16.90 -19.79
CA LEU A 222 13.74 16.79 -20.00
C LEU A 222 12.98 16.40 -18.72
N ALA A 223 13.59 16.56 -17.55
CA ALA A 223 13.04 16.21 -16.24
C ALA A 223 13.26 17.35 -15.24
N PRO A 224 12.61 18.52 -15.44
CA PRO A 224 12.83 19.70 -14.61
C PRO A 224 12.50 19.50 -13.12
N GLU A 225 11.61 18.56 -12.79
CA GLU A 225 11.22 18.29 -11.40
C GLU A 225 12.15 17.28 -10.70
N TYR A 226 13.18 16.75 -11.38
CA TYR A 226 14.16 15.83 -10.79
C TYR A 226 14.93 16.48 -9.65
N LYS A 227 15.12 15.75 -8.54
CA LYS A 227 15.88 16.22 -7.37
C LYS A 227 17.10 15.40 -7.03
N ARG A 228 16.95 14.08 -6.99
CA ARG A 228 18.02 13.20 -6.52
C ARG A 228 17.84 11.79 -7.04
N LYS A 229 18.93 11.03 -7.00
CA LYS A 229 18.98 9.61 -7.31
C LYS A 229 19.51 8.80 -6.13
N GLU A 230 19.09 7.55 -6.05
CA GLU A 230 19.67 6.53 -5.19
C GLU A 230 20.02 5.31 -6.04
N GLU A 231 21.24 4.82 -5.86
CA GLU A 231 21.80 3.69 -6.60
C GLU A 231 21.70 2.46 -5.71
N LEU A 232 20.80 1.54 -6.06
CA LEU A 232 20.57 0.31 -5.33
C LEU A 232 20.95 -0.90 -6.17
N PHE A 233 21.08 -2.06 -5.53
CA PHE A 233 21.43 -3.29 -6.24
C PHE A 233 20.42 -3.59 -7.35
N ARG A 234 20.89 -3.55 -8.60
CA ARG A 234 20.09 -3.76 -9.82
C ARG A 234 18.87 -2.84 -9.95
N LYS A 235 18.93 -1.65 -9.37
CA LYS A 235 17.81 -0.71 -9.37
C LYS A 235 18.32 0.72 -9.26
N LEU A 236 17.86 1.60 -10.14
CA LEU A 236 18.05 3.04 -10.02
C LEU A 236 16.75 3.66 -9.54
N VAL A 237 16.81 4.45 -8.47
CA VAL A 237 15.66 5.16 -7.89
C VAL A 237 15.85 6.65 -8.10
N LEU A 238 14.86 7.31 -8.69
CA LEU A 238 14.88 8.74 -9.00
C LEU A 238 13.72 9.43 -8.31
N TYR A 239 13.99 10.57 -7.68
CA TYR A 239 13.02 11.36 -6.92
C TYR A 239 12.70 12.65 -7.67
N PHE A 240 11.40 12.97 -7.74
CA PHE A 240 10.86 14.15 -8.40
C PHE A 240 9.97 14.92 -7.42
N ASP A 241 9.98 16.25 -7.47
CA ASP A 241 9.06 17.08 -6.67
C ASP A 241 7.61 16.81 -7.04
N LYS A 242 7.32 16.64 -8.34
CA LYS A 242 6.00 16.36 -8.88
C LYS A 242 6.03 15.83 -10.31
N PHE A 243 4.90 15.28 -10.74
CA PHE A 243 4.52 15.07 -12.13
C PHE A 243 3.18 15.76 -12.38
N ASP A 244 3.04 16.35 -13.56
CA ASP A 244 1.78 16.89 -14.07
C ASP A 244 1.46 16.22 -15.42
N ALA A 245 0.57 16.81 -16.20
CA ALA A 245 0.20 16.28 -17.52
C ALA A 245 1.34 16.36 -18.56
N GLN A 246 2.39 17.15 -18.31
CA GLN A 246 3.56 17.26 -19.17
C GLN A 246 4.49 16.06 -18.94
N GLU A 247 5.02 15.53 -20.03
CA GLU A 247 5.90 14.37 -19.98
C GLU A 247 7.30 14.78 -19.55
N GLN A 248 7.81 14.09 -18.52
CA GLN A 248 9.17 14.24 -18.03
C GLN A 248 9.97 12.98 -18.32
N CYS A 249 11.15 13.15 -18.93
CA CYS A 249 11.96 12.04 -19.40
C CYS A 249 13.36 12.04 -18.78
N VAL A 250 13.82 10.86 -18.40
CA VAL A 250 15.20 10.61 -17.98
C VAL A 250 15.83 9.62 -18.93
N SER A 251 17.05 9.91 -19.38
CA SER A 251 17.80 9.01 -20.23
C SER A 251 19.10 8.56 -19.57
N LEU A 252 19.54 7.34 -19.85
CA LEU A 252 20.83 6.81 -19.41
C LEU A 252 21.32 5.71 -20.34
N ASN A 253 22.64 5.54 -20.39
CA ASN A 253 23.25 4.40 -21.02
C ASN A 253 23.32 3.23 -20.03
N ILE A 254 23.08 2.03 -20.54
CA ILE A 254 23.19 0.78 -19.80
C ILE A 254 24.22 -0.09 -20.53
N VAL A 255 25.32 -0.40 -19.86
CA VAL A 255 26.46 -1.14 -20.40
C VAL A 255 26.31 -2.62 -20.06
N ARG A 256 26.63 -3.50 -21.01
CA ARG A 256 26.64 -4.95 -20.79
C ARG A 256 27.98 -5.36 -20.18
N THR A 257 27.95 -5.87 -18.96
CA THR A 257 29.12 -6.30 -18.19
C THR A 257 29.32 -7.81 -18.24
N ASP A 258 28.23 -8.58 -18.26
CA ASP A 258 28.27 -10.03 -18.34
C ASP A 258 27.44 -10.57 -19.50
N ARG A 259 27.81 -11.76 -19.98
CA ARG A 259 27.01 -12.49 -20.98
C ARG A 259 25.95 -13.32 -20.27
N VAL A 260 24.69 -12.94 -20.45
CA VAL A 260 23.52 -13.67 -19.95
C VAL A 260 22.76 -14.21 -21.16
N ALA A 261 22.47 -15.51 -21.16
CA ALA A 261 21.78 -16.15 -22.27
C ALA A 261 20.29 -15.75 -22.32
N GLU A 262 19.57 -15.97 -21.22
CA GLU A 262 18.13 -15.70 -21.11
C GLU A 262 17.89 -14.40 -20.35
N LEU A 263 18.00 -13.27 -21.06
CA LEU A 263 17.69 -11.96 -20.50
C LEU A 263 16.18 -11.84 -20.26
N GLN A 264 15.79 -11.61 -19.01
CA GLN A 264 14.42 -11.26 -18.64
C GLN A 264 14.24 -9.74 -18.61
N PRO A 265 13.06 -9.22 -19.03
CA PRO A 265 12.69 -7.82 -18.86
C PRO A 265 12.84 -7.38 -17.41
N SER A 266 13.24 -6.13 -17.20
CA SER A 266 13.32 -5.51 -15.87
C SER A 266 12.27 -4.43 -15.73
N PRO A 267 11.54 -4.39 -14.61
CA PRO A 267 10.38 -3.52 -14.48
C PRO A 267 10.80 -2.06 -14.33
N VAL A 268 9.94 -1.17 -14.85
CA VAL A 268 10.00 0.26 -14.58
C VAL A 268 8.71 0.68 -13.88
N ARG A 269 8.83 1.41 -12.78
CA ARG A 269 7.70 1.81 -11.95
C ARG A 269 7.73 3.31 -11.65
N ILE A 270 6.59 3.98 -11.68
CA ILE A 270 6.41 5.33 -11.13
C ILE A 270 5.26 5.31 -10.14
N TYR A 271 5.40 5.99 -9.02
CA TYR A 271 4.35 6.13 -8.02
C TYR A 271 4.45 7.45 -7.25
N ASP A 272 3.31 7.93 -6.75
CA ASP A 272 3.24 9.04 -5.81
C ASP A 272 3.74 8.56 -4.43
N TYR A 273 4.59 9.35 -3.79
CA TYR A 273 5.20 9.01 -2.50
C TYR A 273 4.19 8.98 -1.34
N TYR A 274 3.23 9.90 -1.35
CA TYR A 274 2.22 10.02 -0.31
C TYR A 274 1.03 9.10 -0.55
N GLU A 275 0.78 8.72 -1.80
CA GLU A 275 -0.24 7.73 -2.16
C GLU A 275 0.33 6.63 -3.07
N PRO A 276 1.16 5.69 -2.56
CA PRO A 276 1.83 4.66 -3.37
C PRO A 276 0.91 3.71 -4.15
N SER A 277 -0.38 3.67 -3.80
CA SER A 277 -1.42 2.97 -4.56
C SER A 277 -1.71 3.60 -5.93
N LYS A 278 -1.36 4.88 -6.11
CA LYS A 278 -1.30 5.58 -7.41
C LYS A 278 0.04 5.29 -8.06
N PHE A 279 0.11 4.17 -8.79
CA PHE A 279 1.32 3.76 -9.49
C PHE A 279 1.03 3.31 -10.93
N TYR A 280 2.08 3.30 -11.75
CA TYR A 280 2.18 2.50 -12.98
C TYR A 280 3.33 1.51 -12.81
N LEU A 281 3.13 0.26 -13.24
CA LEU A 281 4.19 -0.74 -13.36
C LEU A 281 4.27 -1.22 -14.81
N ARG A 282 5.41 -1.00 -15.47
CA ARG A 282 5.75 -1.62 -16.75
C ARG A 282 6.53 -2.90 -16.45
N LYS A 283 5.99 -4.04 -16.85
CA LYS A 283 6.65 -5.35 -16.75
C LYS A 283 7.58 -5.58 -17.94
#